data_AF-A0A2W4SE06-F1
#
_entry.id   AF-A0A2W4SE06-F1
#
_cell.length_a   1.000
_cell.length_b   1.000
_cell.length_c   1.000
_cell.angle_alpha   90.00
_cell.angle_beta   90.00
_cell.angle_gamma   90.00
#
_symmetry.space_group_name_H-M   'P 1'
#
loop_
_entity.id
_entity.type
_entity.pdbx_description
1 polymer ?
#
loop_
_entity_poly.entity_id
_entity_poly.type
_entity_poly.pdbx_seq_one_letter_code
_entity_poly.pdbx_strand_id
1 'polypeptide(L)'
;MLGIVVVLMVGVNVTIGAWLGLQYLKKAPRQRVLVGFHLILGLSMLEVLAAMLRGTPDGAVISGRSLAIAAAGLIAAAVLSGLVAPLVGQARPKVIGPSLAVHAGIATTAFVTLLVWAVTR
;
A
#
# COMPACT_ATOMS: atom_id res chain seq x y z
N MET A 1 11.95 -15.30 -5.87
CA MET A 1 11.61 -15.14 -4.43
C MET A 1 11.18 -13.73 -4.06
N LEU A 2 11.87 -12.67 -4.49
CA LEU A 2 11.52 -11.28 -4.13
C LEU A 2 10.03 -10.94 -4.35
N GLY A 3 9.47 -11.21 -5.53
CA GLY A 3 8.08 -10.82 -5.81
C GLY A 3 7.01 -11.51 -4.95
N ILE A 4 7.22 -12.74 -4.47
CA ILE A 4 6.24 -13.37 -3.58
C ILE A 4 6.28 -12.75 -2.18
N VAL A 5 7.47 -12.36 -1.72
CA VAL A 5 7.64 -11.62 -0.47
C VAL A 5 6.92 -10.27 -0.57
N VAL A 6 7.09 -9.54 -1.68
CA VAL A 6 6.38 -8.26 -1.88
C VAL A 6 4.87 -8.44 -1.87
N VAL A 7 4.35 -9.45 -2.57
CA VAL A 7 2.91 -9.75 -2.59
C VAL A 7 2.39 -10.05 -1.20
N LEU A 8 3.09 -10.86 -0.41
CA LEU A 8 2.68 -11.19 0.95
C LEU A 8 2.73 -9.97 1.88
N MET A 9 3.79 -9.17 1.82
CA MET A 9 3.91 -7.97 2.65
C MET A 9 2.84 -6.93 2.33
N VAL A 10 2.62 -6.64 1.04
CA VAL A 10 1.56 -5.71 0.61
C VAL A 10 0.19 -6.29 0.95
N GLY A 11 -0.03 -7.59 0.72
CA GLY A 11 -1.28 -8.27 1.05
C GLY A 11 -1.63 -8.16 2.53
N VAL A 12 -0.70 -8.49 3.43
CA VAL A 12 -0.87 -8.32 4.88
C VAL A 12 -1.18 -6.88 5.23
N ASN A 13 -0.46 -5.92 4.65
CA ASN A 13 -0.68 -4.51 4.95
C ASN A 13 -2.06 -4.02 4.48
N VAL A 14 -2.51 -4.45 3.30
CA VAL A 14 -3.86 -4.17 2.77
C VAL A 14 -4.93 -4.81 3.63
N THR A 15 -4.74 -6.05 4.10
CA THR A 15 -5.67 -6.70 5.03
C THR A 15 -5.81 -5.93 6.35
N ILE A 16 -4.69 -5.48 6.93
CA ILE A 16 -4.73 -4.63 8.13
C ILE A 16 -5.47 -3.32 7.83
N GLY A 17 -5.20 -2.67 6.70
CA GLY A 17 -5.87 -1.43 6.29
C GLY A 17 -7.38 -1.61 6.10
N ALA A 18 -7.80 -2.70 5.44
CA ALA A 18 -9.21 -3.04 5.25
C ALA A 18 -9.91 -3.34 6.58
N TRP A 19 -9.24 -4.06 7.48
CA TRP A 19 -9.75 -4.31 8.83
C TRP A 19 -9.94 -3.00 9.61
N LEU A 20 -8.93 -2.12 9.62
CA LEU A 20 -9.01 -0.81 10.27
C LEU A 20 -10.12 0.06 9.65
N GLY A 21 -10.27 0.04 8.33
CA GLY A 21 -11.35 0.72 7.61
C GLY A 21 -12.74 0.20 8.02
N LEU A 22 -12.90 -1.11 8.14
CA LEU A 22 -14.15 -1.71 8.62
C LEU A 22 -14.46 -1.30 10.07
N GLN A 23 -13.45 -1.30 10.94
CA GLN A 23 -13.59 -0.85 12.33
C GLN A 23 -13.95 0.64 12.41
N TYR A 24 -13.39 1.47 11.52
CA TYR A 24 -13.77 2.88 11.38
C TYR A 24 -15.24 3.04 10.98
N LEU A 25 -15.72 2.28 9.99
CA LEU A 25 -17.12 2.29 9.57
C LEU A 25 -18.08 1.82 10.68
N LYS A 26 -17.66 0.85 11.49
CA LYS A 26 -18.38 0.38 12.67
C LYS A 26 -18.33 1.34 13.86
N LYS A 27 -17.59 2.46 13.76
CA LYS A 27 -17.33 3.40 14.87
C LYS A 27 -16.71 2.70 16.10
N ALA A 28 -15.94 1.65 15.86
CA ALA A 28 -15.28 0.88 16.91
C ALA A 28 -14.11 1.69 17.54
N PRO A 29 -13.68 1.35 18.77
CA PRO A 29 -12.54 2.01 19.39
C PRO A 29 -11.26 1.86 18.57
N ARG A 30 -10.41 2.90 18.60
CA ARG A 30 -9.18 2.98 17.79
C ARG A 30 -8.16 1.92 18.23
N GLN A 31 -7.79 1.03 17.30
CA GLN A 31 -6.79 -0.01 17.50
C GLN A 31 -5.37 0.52 17.23
N ARG A 32 -4.81 1.29 18.16
CA ARG A 32 -3.54 2.04 17.99
C ARG A 32 -2.36 1.16 17.55
N VAL A 33 -2.26 -0.06 18.09
CA VAL A 33 -1.20 -1.01 17.76
C VAL A 33 -1.27 -1.42 16.28
N LEU A 34 -2.45 -1.80 15.79
CA LEU A 34 -2.62 -2.15 14.37
C LEU A 34 -2.39 -0.96 13.44
N VAL A 35 -2.77 0.26 13.85
CA VAL A 35 -2.44 1.47 13.09
C VAL A 35 -0.92 1.64 12.98
N GLY A 36 -0.18 1.40 14.07
CA GLY A 36 1.29 1.42 14.06
C GLY A 36 1.88 0.37 13.11
N PHE A 37 1.40 -0.87 13.16
CA PHE A 37 1.84 -1.93 12.24
C PHE A 37 1.54 -1.59 10.78
N HIS A 38 0.34 -1.10 10.48
CA HIS A 38 -0.06 -0.69 9.14
C HIS A 38 0.86 0.41 8.58
N LEU A 39 1.20 1.39 9.44
CA LEU A 39 2.10 2.47 9.07
C LEU A 39 3.52 1.96 8.80
N ILE A 40 4.10 1.18 9.71
CA ILE A 40 5.48 0.67 9.58
C ILE A 40 5.60 -0.24 8.36
N LEU A 41 4.67 -1.18 8.17
CA LEU A 41 4.64 -2.06 7.01
C LEU A 41 4.47 -1.24 5.73
N GLY A 42 3.57 -0.26 5.71
CA GLY A 42 3.39 0.65 4.58
C GLY A 42 4.67 1.40 4.21
N LEU A 43 5.38 1.97 5.18
CA LEU A 43 6.63 2.69 4.94
C LEU A 43 7.76 1.78 4.45
N SER A 44 7.85 0.55 4.97
CA SER A 44 8.85 -0.43 4.51
C SER A 44 8.71 -0.77 3.03
N MET A 45 7.52 -0.56 2.43
CA MET A 45 7.33 -0.76 0.99
C MET A 45 8.10 0.25 0.13
N LEU A 46 8.54 1.39 0.67
CA LEU A 46 9.37 2.34 -0.07
C LEU A 46 10.77 1.78 -0.35
N GLU A 47 11.31 0.94 0.53
CA GLU A 47 12.59 0.26 0.27
C GLU A 47 12.41 -0.83 -0.79
N VAL A 48 11.32 -1.59 -0.71
CA VAL A 48 10.95 -2.61 -1.70
C VAL A 48 10.75 -1.98 -3.08
N LEU A 49 10.08 -0.83 -3.14
CA LEU A 49 9.94 0.01 -4.33
C LEU A 49 11.30 0.36 -4.92
N ALA A 50 12.21 0.90 -4.09
CA ALA A 50 13.54 1.29 -4.51
C ALA A 50 14.36 0.09 -5.03
N ALA A 51 14.16 -1.09 -4.46
CA ALA A 51 14.76 -2.34 -4.95
C ALA A 51 14.15 -2.76 -6.31
N MET A 52 12.83 -2.69 -6.47
CA MET A 52 12.16 -3.03 -7.72
C MET A 52 12.52 -2.07 -8.87
N LEU A 53 12.69 -0.78 -8.58
CA LEU A 53 13.08 0.23 -9.57
C LEU A 53 14.54 0.13 -10.01
N ARG A 54 15.43 -0.30 -9.11
CA ARG A 54 16.86 -0.52 -9.43
C ARG A 54 17.10 -1.70 -10.35
N GLY A 55 16.16 -2.64 -10.47
CA GLY A 55 16.36 -3.88 -11.21
C GLY A 55 17.11 -4.92 -10.39
N THR A 56 17.39 -6.08 -10.99
CA THR A 56 18.20 -7.11 -10.33
C THR A 56 19.69 -6.74 -10.40
N PRO A 57 20.49 -7.06 -9.36
CA PRO A 57 21.92 -6.72 -9.34
C PRO A 57 22.73 -7.34 -10.49
N ASP A 58 22.23 -8.43 -11.07
CA ASP A 58 22.82 -9.16 -12.19
C ASP A 58 22.41 -8.62 -13.57
N GLY A 59 21.60 -7.55 -13.64
CA GLY A 59 21.15 -6.95 -14.89
C GLY A 59 20.04 -7.73 -15.61
N ALA A 60 19.47 -8.77 -15.00
CA ALA A 60 18.36 -9.51 -15.58
C ALA A 60 17.13 -8.61 -15.82
N VAL A 61 16.52 -8.78 -17.00
CA VAL A 61 15.30 -8.05 -17.37
C VAL A 61 14.14 -8.59 -16.54
N ILE A 62 13.50 -7.71 -15.77
CA ILE A 62 12.27 -8.05 -15.04
C ILE A 62 11.14 -8.24 -16.06
N SER A 63 10.66 -9.47 -16.20
CA SER A 63 9.44 -9.76 -16.97
C SER A 63 8.26 -8.92 -16.45
N GLY A 64 7.50 -8.33 -17.37
CA GLY A 64 6.39 -7.43 -17.02
C GLY A 64 6.83 -6.11 -16.34
N ARG A 65 8.03 -5.60 -16.65
CA ARG A 65 8.61 -4.37 -16.02
C ARG A 65 7.64 -3.18 -15.97
N SER A 66 6.88 -2.92 -17.03
CA SER A 66 5.92 -1.80 -17.07
C SER A 66 4.84 -1.94 -15.99
N LEU A 67 4.32 -3.15 -15.81
CA LEU A 67 3.31 -3.44 -14.80
C LEU A 67 3.89 -3.43 -13.38
N ALA A 68 5.14 -3.88 -13.22
CA ALA A 68 5.88 -3.75 -11.97
C ALA A 68 6.07 -2.28 -11.57
N ILE A 69 6.45 -1.42 -12.50
CA ILE A 69 6.61 0.03 -12.30
C ILE A 69 5.26 0.69 -11.97
N ALA A 70 4.18 0.28 -12.63
CA ALA A 70 2.84 0.79 -12.35
C ALA A 70 2.38 0.41 -10.93
N ALA A 71 2.55 -0.85 -10.51
CA ALA A 71 2.25 -1.31 -9.16
C ALA A 71 3.08 -0.54 -8.12
N ALA A 72 4.38 -0.39 -8.38
CA ALA A 72 5.31 0.41 -7.59
C ALA A 72 4.80 1.86 -7.40
N GLY A 73 4.48 2.56 -8.48
CA GLY A 73 3.95 3.93 -8.41
C GLY A 73 2.66 4.04 -7.61
N LEU A 74 1.74 3.09 -7.78
CA LEU A 74 0.49 3.03 -7.01
C LEU A 74 0.72 2.76 -5.52
N ILE A 75 1.69 1.90 -5.16
CA ILE A 75 2.09 1.67 -3.77
C ILE A 75 2.64 2.97 -3.16
N ALA A 76 3.50 3.69 -3.88
CA ALA A 76 4.02 4.97 -3.42
C ALA A 76 2.89 5.99 -3.20
N ALA A 77 1.94 6.09 -4.13
CA ALA A 77 0.76 6.93 -3.99
C ALA A 77 -0.13 6.50 -2.80
N ALA A 78 -0.26 5.20 -2.53
CA ALA A 78 -0.97 4.69 -1.37
C ALA A 78 -0.29 5.12 -0.06
N VAL A 79 1.03 4.99 0.04
CA VAL A 79 1.79 5.44 1.23
C VAL A 79 1.61 6.94 1.46
N LEU A 80 1.79 7.76 0.42
CA LEU A 80 1.66 9.21 0.52
C LEU A 80 0.24 9.62 0.91
N SER A 81 -0.79 9.07 0.25
CA SER A 81 -2.18 9.36 0.60
C SER A 81 -2.54 8.92 2.02
N GLY A 82 -1.99 7.78 2.49
CA GLY A 82 -2.21 7.27 3.85
C GLY A 82 -1.57 8.14 4.93
N LEU A 83 -0.42 8.76 4.64
CA LEU A 83 0.22 9.74 5.52
C LEU A 83 -0.53 11.09 5.54
N VAL A 84 -1.01 11.52 4.37
CA VAL A 84 -1.70 12.82 4.22
C VAL A 84 -3.12 12.78 4.80
N ALA A 85 -3.85 11.67 4.68
CA ALA A 85 -5.22 11.54 5.16
C ALA A 85 -5.43 11.96 6.63
N PRO A 86 -4.63 11.49 7.62
CA PRO A 86 -4.78 11.91 9.01
C PRO A 86 -4.37 13.38 9.23
N LEU A 87 -3.37 13.91 8.52
CA LEU A 87 -2.94 15.30 8.63
C LEU A 87 -4.05 16.26 8.17
N VAL A 88 -4.65 15.96 7.02
CA VAL A 88 -5.78 16.74 6.49
C VAL A 88 -7.03 16.56 7.34
N GLY A 89 -7.31 15.33 7.77
CA GLY A 89 -8.47 15.02 8.61
C GLY A 89 -8.41 15.68 9.99
N GLN A 90 -7.23 15.87 10.56
CA GLN A 90 -7.05 16.61 11.80
C GLN A 90 -7.45 18.09 11.66
N ALA A 91 -7.08 18.73 10.53
CA ALA A 91 -7.46 20.11 10.24
C ALA A 91 -8.93 20.25 9.79
N ARG A 92 -9.47 19.23 9.11
CA ARG A 92 -10.82 19.23 8.53
C ARG A 92 -11.53 17.89 8.77
N PRO A 93 -12.17 17.69 9.93
CA PRO A 93 -12.77 16.39 10.29
C PRO A 93 -13.80 15.87 9.28
N LYS A 94 -14.48 16.75 8.55
CA LYS A 94 -15.48 16.37 7.53
C LYS A 94 -14.88 15.60 6.34
N VAL A 95 -13.58 15.74 6.06
CA VAL A 95 -12.96 15.11 4.89
C VAL A 95 -12.24 13.80 5.20
N ILE A 96 -12.13 13.39 6.47
CA ILE A 96 -11.42 12.16 6.84
C ILE A 96 -12.01 10.92 6.17
N GLY A 97 -13.34 10.81 6.11
CA GLY A 97 -14.04 9.70 5.45
C GLY A 97 -13.67 9.59 3.97
N PRO A 98 -13.90 10.65 3.16
CA PRO A 98 -13.45 10.70 1.78
C PRO A 98 -11.94 10.44 1.60
N SER A 99 -11.07 11.01 2.43
CA SER A 99 -9.63 10.78 2.35
C SER A 99 -9.23 9.32 2.59
N LEU A 100 -9.86 8.65 3.57
CA LEU A 100 -9.67 7.22 3.82
C LEU A 100 -10.17 6.37 2.65
N ALA A 101 -11.30 6.74 2.04
CA ALA A 101 -11.84 6.04 0.87
C ALA A 101 -10.88 6.14 -0.33
N VAL A 102 -10.32 7.33 -0.60
CA VAL A 102 -9.32 7.52 -1.65
C VAL A 102 -8.07 6.69 -1.39
N HIS A 103 -7.53 6.74 -0.16
CA HIS A 103 -6.37 5.95 0.22
C HIS A 103 -6.62 4.44 0.03
N ALA A 104 -7.76 3.93 0.52
CA ALA A 104 -8.14 2.52 0.37
C ALA A 104 -8.31 2.12 -1.10
N GLY A 105 -8.90 2.99 -1.93
CA GLY A 105 -9.04 2.78 -3.36
C GLY A 105 -7.68 2.67 -4.06
N ILE A 106 -6.77 3.62 -3.80
CA ILE A 106 -5.42 3.59 -4.38
C ILE A 106 -4.66 2.33 -3.93
N ALA A 107 -4.71 1.99 -2.64
CA ALA A 107 -4.05 0.81 -2.09
C ALA A 107 -4.58 -0.50 -2.67
N THR A 108 -5.90 -0.59 -2.88
CA THR A 108 -6.55 -1.77 -3.48
C THR A 108 -6.12 -1.92 -4.94
N THR A 109 -6.16 -0.83 -5.72
CA THR A 109 -5.68 -0.85 -7.11
C THR A 109 -4.20 -1.23 -7.18
N ALA A 110 -3.36 -0.66 -6.30
CA ALA A 110 -1.95 -1.02 -6.20
C ALA A 110 -1.74 -2.52 -5.99
N PHE A 111 -2.49 -3.12 -5.07
CA PHE A 111 -2.40 -4.54 -4.77
C PHE A 111 -2.91 -5.43 -5.91
N VAL A 112 -4.02 -5.07 -6.55
CA VAL A 112 -4.52 -5.80 -7.73
C VAL A 112 -3.51 -5.75 -8.86
N THR A 113 -2.95 -4.57 -9.18
CA THR A 113 -1.91 -4.44 -10.21
C THR A 113 -0.68 -5.28 -9.87
N LEU A 114 -0.26 -5.30 -8.60
CA LEU A 114 0.85 -6.14 -8.12
C LEU A 114 0.53 -7.64 -8.29
N LEU A 115 -0.68 -8.09 -7.96
CA LEU A 115 -1.12 -9.47 -8.15
C LEU A 115 -1.10 -9.87 -9.62
N VAL A 116 -1.64 -9.03 -10.51
CA VAL A 116 -1.60 -9.26 -11.96
C VAL A 116 -0.16 -9.42 -12.42
N TRP A 117 0.73 -8.50 -12.05
CA TRP A 117 2.15 -8.64 -12.37
C TRP A 117 2.75 -9.94 -11.83
N ALA A 118 2.43 -10.31 -10.59
CA ALA A 118 2.99 -11.49 -9.97
C ALA A 118 2.60 -12.80 -10.68
N VAL A 119 1.41 -12.86 -11.28
CA VAL A 119 0.88 -14.06 -11.97
C VAL A 119 1.13 -14.08 -13.48
N THR A 120 1.39 -12.93 -14.12
CA THR A 120 1.60 -12.84 -15.58
C THR A 120 3.06 -12.69 -15.99
N ARG A 121 4.00 -12.66 -15.04
CA ARG A 121 5.44 -12.46 -15.30
C ARG A 121 6.19 -13.76 -15.55
#